data_AF-A0A2H9R9S1-F1
#
_entry.id   AF-A0A2H9R9S1-F1
#
_cell.length_a   1.000
_cell.length_b   1.000
_cell.length_c   1.000
_cell.angle_alpha   90.00
_cell.angle_beta   90.00
_cell.angle_gamma   90.00
#
_symmetry.space_group_name_H-M   'P 1'
#
loop_
_entity.id
_entity.type
_entity.pdbx_description
1 polymer ?
#
loop_
_entity_poly.entity_id
_entity_poly.type
_entity_poly.pdbx_seq_one_letter_code
_entity_poly.pdbx_strand_id
1 'polypeptide(L)' 'MTSDNKTGKLTMKDIVLKGSIIAIIVTVPSITTFAVSWFILDNLIQAAIIGGVIHFIAMGFSLKISKKLLVKKDSK' A
#
# COMPACT_ATOMS: atom_id res chain seq x y z
N MET A 1 -42.65 -0.76 -5.23
CA MET A 1 -41.76 0.26 -4.63
C MET A 1 -40.35 -0.29 -4.64
N THR A 2 -39.53 0.19 -5.56
CA THR A 2 -38.16 -0.28 -5.80
C THR A 2 -37.30 0.16 -4.62
N SER A 3 -36.88 -0.79 -3.79
CA SER A 3 -35.91 -0.58 -2.72
C SER A 3 -34.57 -0.25 -3.36
N ASP A 4 -34.28 1.05 -3.42
CA ASP A 4 -33.04 1.64 -3.90
C ASP A 4 -31.85 1.03 -3.12
N ASN A 5 -31.06 0.26 -3.86
CA ASN A 5 -29.86 -0.38 -3.37
C ASN A 5 -28.85 0.71 -3.03
N LYS A 6 -28.70 1.03 -1.75
CA LYS A 6 -27.62 1.86 -1.19
C LYS A 6 -26.27 1.19 -1.45
N THR A 7 -25.83 1.23 -2.70
CA THR A 7 -24.45 1.10 -3.12
C THR A 7 -23.71 2.26 -2.47
N GLY A 8 -23.17 2.03 -1.28
CA GLY A 8 -22.46 3.02 -0.48
C GLY A 8 -21.28 3.56 -1.26
N LYS A 9 -21.49 4.67 -1.97
CA LYS A 9 -20.49 5.39 -2.75
C LYS A 9 -19.37 5.78 -1.76
N LEU A 10 -18.17 5.22 -1.97
CA LEU A 10 -17.00 5.60 -1.18
C LEU A 10 -16.83 7.12 -1.26
N THR A 11 -16.81 7.78 -0.10
CA THR A 11 -16.54 9.22 -0.06
C THR A 11 -15.08 9.46 -0.46
N MET A 12 -14.78 10.61 -1.08
CA MET A 12 -13.40 10.96 -1.46
C MET A 12 -12.43 10.86 -0.28
N LYS A 13 -12.92 11.13 0.95
CA LYS A 13 -12.15 10.95 2.19
C LYS A 13 -11.72 9.50 2.42
N ASP A 14 -12.59 8.52 2.14
CA ASP A 14 -12.28 7.10 2.30
C ASP A 14 -11.26 6.63 1.26
N ILE A 15 -11.36 7.15 0.03
CA ILE A 15 -10.43 6.83 -1.04
C ILE A 15 -9.04 7.35 -0.69
N VAL A 16 -8.95 8.61 -0.27
CA VAL A 16 -7.68 9.23 0.15
C VAL A 16 -7.10 8.48 1.34
N LEU A 17 -7.88 8.20 2.38
CA LEU A 17 -7.39 7.52 3.57
C LEU A 17 -6.86 6.11 3.25
N LYS A 18 -7.63 5.30 2.51
CA LYS A 18 -7.23 3.94 2.14
C LYS A 18 -6.03 3.95 1.18
N GLY A 19 -5.99 4.89 0.24
CA GLY A 19 -4.87 5.10 -0.67
C GLY A 19 -3.58 5.49 0.05
N SER A 20 -3.67 6.41 1.02
CA SER A 20 -2.53 6.82 1.85
C SER A 20 -2.00 5.67 2.70
N ILE A 21 -2.87 4.83 3.28
CA ILE A 21 -2.43 3.65 4.03
C ILE A 21 -1.64 2.69 3.13
N ILE A 22 -2.14 2.44 1.91
CA ILE A 22 -1.45 1.60 0.93
C ILE A 22 -0.10 2.20 0.53
N ALA A 23 -0.05 3.51 0.29
CA ALA A 23 1.18 4.22 -0.04
C ALA A 23 2.22 4.08 1.08
N ILE A 24 1.83 4.27 2.34
CA ILE A 24 2.72 4.12 3.49
C ILE A 24 3.28 2.70 3.59
N ILE A 25 2.44 1.67 3.41
CA ILE A 25 2.85 0.26 3.47
C ILE A 25 3.87 -0.08 2.38
N VAL A 26 3.84 0.60 1.24
CA VAL A 26 4.83 0.41 0.17
C VAL A 26 6.08 1.26 0.44
N THR A 27 5.90 2.56 0.66
CA THR A 27 7.00 3.53 0.69
C THR A 27 7.89 3.39 1.91
N VAL A 28 7.33 3.18 3.11
CA VAL A 28 8.11 3.09 4.36
C VAL A 28 9.13 1.94 4.31
N PRO A 29 8.76 0.68 4.04
CA PRO A 29 9.73 -0.40 3.96
C PRO A 29 10.70 -0.24 2.79
N SER A 30 10.28 0.29 1.63
CA SER A 30 11.20 0.54 0.51
C SER A 30 12.30 1.54 0.87
N ILE A 31 11.92 2.72 1.38
CA ILE A 31 12.87 3.78 1.71
C ILE A 31 13.76 3.35 2.89
N THR A 32 13.17 2.73 3.91
CA THR A 32 13.93 2.26 5.08
C THR A 32 14.98 1.25 4.65
N THR A 33 14.61 0.26 3.84
CA THR A 33 15.57 -0.77 3.42
C THR A 33 16.62 -0.20 2.49
N PHE A 34 16.25 0.68 1.55
CA PHE A 34 17.22 1.38 0.71
C PHE A 34 18.24 2.18 1.53
N ALA A 35 17.78 2.99 2.49
CA ALA A 35 18.65 3.83 3.32
C ALA A 35 19.58 2.98 4.20
N VAL A 36 19.05 1.94 4.83
CA VAL A 36 19.84 1.01 5.66
C VAL A 36 20.85 0.25 4.80
N SER A 37 20.45 -0.26 3.63
CA SER A 37 21.37 -0.97 2.73
C SER A 37 22.46 -0.06 2.19
N TRP A 38 22.15 1.20 1.86
CA TRP A 38 23.19 2.15 1.46
C TRP A 38 24.18 2.37 2.62
N PHE A 39 23.68 2.66 3.82
CA PHE A 39 24.53 2.91 4.98
C PHE A 39 25.48 1.75 5.32
N ILE A 40 25.09 0.50 5.07
CA ILE A 40 25.92 -0.68 5.38
C ILE A 40 26.85 -1.05 4.22
N LEU A 41 26.39 -0.95 2.97
CA LEU A 41 27.14 -1.44 1.79
C LEU A 41 28.03 -0.36 1.15
N ASP A 42 27.80 0.92 1.47
CA ASP A 42 28.43 2.08 0.81
C ASP A 42 28.32 2.07 -0.74
N ASN A 43 27.37 1.29 -1.27
CA ASN A 43 27.15 1.12 -2.71
C ASN A 43 25.71 1.47 -3.06
N LEU A 44 25.55 2.65 -3.67
CA LEU A 44 24.25 3.17 -4.10
C LEU A 44 23.50 2.19 -5.01
N ILE A 45 24.19 1.57 -5.98
CA ILE A 45 23.57 0.72 -7.00
C ILE A 45 23.07 -0.57 -6.37
N GLN A 46 23.87 -1.23 -5.52
CA GLN A 46 23.40 -2.40 -4.79
C GLN A 46 22.24 -2.07 -3.84
N ALA A 47 22.32 -0.95 -3.12
CA ALA A 47 21.23 -0.50 -2.26
C ALA A 47 19.94 -0.25 -3.05
N ALA A 48 20.04 0.35 -4.25
CA ALA A 48 18.89 0.58 -5.14
C ALA A 48 18.26 -0.72 -5.62
N ILE A 49 19.06 -1.73 -5.97
CA ILE A 49 18.55 -3.06 -6.36
C ILE A 49 17.81 -3.70 -5.19
N ILE A 50 18.39 -3.71 -3.99
CA ILE A 50 17.77 -4.30 -2.78
C ILE A 50 16.47 -3.56 -2.45
N GLY A 51 16.51 -2.22 -2.40
CA GLY A 51 15.33 -1.38 -2.15
C GLY A 51 14.24 -1.58 -3.21
N GLY A 52 14.63 -1.75 -4.47
CA GLY A 52 13.72 -2.06 -5.58
C GLY A 52 13.02 -3.40 -5.41
N VAL A 53 13.77 -4.47 -5.07
CA VAL A 53 13.18 -5.79 -4.78
C VAL A 53 12.17 -5.70 -3.64
N ILE A 54 12.54 -5.03 -2.54
CA ILE A 54 11.64 -4.81 -1.38
C ILE A 54 10.40 -4.02 -1.79
N HIS A 55 10.54 -3.01 -2.66
CA HIS A 55 9.42 -2.23 -3.18
C HIS A 55 8.40 -3.08 -3.92
N PHE A 56 8.85 -3.95 -4.83
CA PHE A 56 7.95 -4.85 -5.55
C PHE A 56 7.26 -5.87 -4.62
N ILE A 57 7.98 -6.37 -3.61
CA ILE A 57 7.39 -7.23 -2.58
C ILE A 57 6.29 -6.46 -1.82
N ALA A 58 6.60 -5.26 -1.32
CA ALA A 58 5.65 -4.43 -0.59
C ALA A 58 4.44 -4.07 -1.45
N MET A 59 4.63 -3.81 -2.75
CA MET A 59 3.56 -3.58 -3.72
C MET A 59 2.66 -4.82 -3.91
N GLY A 60 3.24 -6.01 -4.03
CA GLY A 60 2.49 -7.27 -4.06
C GLY A 60 1.66 -7.49 -2.79
N PHE A 61 2.24 -7.19 -1.63
CA PHE A 61 1.54 -7.27 -0.34
C PHE A 61 0.44 -6.21 -0.21
N SER A 62 0.68 -5.00 -0.70
CA SER A 62 -0.27 -3.90 -0.59
C SER A 62 -1.53 -4.15 -1.42
N LEU A 63 -1.44 -4.85 -2.55
CA LEU A 63 -2.62 -5.30 -3.31
C LEU A 63 -3.47 -6.29 -2.51
N LYS A 64 -2.83 -7.22 -1.78
CA LYS A 64 -3.52 -8.19 -0.93
C LYS A 64 -4.21 -7.52 0.26
N ILE A 65 -3.55 -6.53 0.87
CA ILE A 65 -4.10 -5.72 1.97
C ILE A 65 -5.22 -4.78 1.48
N SER A 66 -5.04 -4.19 0.30
CA SER A 66 -5.98 -3.28 -0.34
C SER A 66 -7.31 -3.96 -0.60
N LYS A 67 -7.30 -5.19 -1.13
CA LYS A 67 -8.53 -6.00 -1.29
C LYS A 67 -9.24 -6.20 0.05
N LYS A 68 -8.51 -6.47 1.14
CA LYS A 68 -9.10 -6.69 2.48
C LYS A 68 -9.62 -5.40 3.13
N LEU A 69 -9.02 -4.24 2.83
CA LEU A 69 -9.43 -2.92 3.30
C LEU A 69 -10.55 -2.28 2.46
N LEU A 70 -10.63 -2.62 1.17
CA LEU A 70 -11.61 -2.08 0.22
C LEU A 70 -12.88 -2.92 0.11
N VAL A 71 -12.83 -4.21 0.43
CA VAL A 71 -14.05 -5.03 0.57
C VAL A 71 -14.78 -4.54 1.81
N LYS A 72 -15.77 -3.66 1.59
CA LYS A 72 -16.77 -3.26 2.58
C LYS A 72 -17.34 -4.54 3.16
N LYS A 73 -17.11 -4.79 4.45
CA LYS A 73 -17.90 -5.80 5.17
C LYS A 73 -19.30 -5.21 5.19
N ASP A 74 -20.19 -5.72 4.34
CA ASP A 74 -21.60 -5.44 4.48
C ASP A 74 -21.99 -5.98 5.85
N SER A 75 -22.05 -5.05 6.82
CA SER A 75 -22.58 -5.33 8.14
C SER A 75 -24.06 -5.59 7.92
N LYS A 76 -24.40 -6.87 8.01
CA LYS A 76 -25.77 -7.35 8.13
C LYS A 76 -26.47 -6.65 9.28
#